data_AF-A0AAD5V828-F1
#
_entry.id   AF-A0AAD5V828-F1
#
_cell.length_a   1.000
_cell.length_b   1.000
_cell.length_c   1.000
_cell.angle_alpha   90.00
_cell.angle_beta   90.00
_cell.angle_gamma   90.00
#
_symmetry.space_group_name_H-M   'P 1'
#
loop_
_entity.id
_entity.type
_entity.pdbx_description
1 polymer ?
#
loop_
_entity_poly.entity_id
_entity_poly.type
_entity_poly.pdbx_seq_one_letter_code
_entity_poly.pdbx_strand_id
1 'polypeptide(L)'
;MDYLSAAATILYGLYYSVVRLYHLYPVHQRLLLIAPPKSRLPHIIWTLMCSLGYTWHVLYLTLMPRFDYSYNMAFNITIGMIHNFLWILYSLPASLPILRRFPTRPKTYRPAYVSKAAVLVFATTAAMCLELFDFPPWERMIDAHSLWHLATVPIAAYWYDFILEDSMDEGWRGRARG
;
A
#
# COMPACT_ATOMS: atom_id res chain seq x y z
N MET A 1 22.80 -2.98 1.82
CA MET A 1 21.67 -3.67 2.49
C MET A 1 20.41 -2.91 2.16
N ASP A 2 19.89 -3.19 0.98
CA ASP A 2 18.57 -2.86 0.44
C ASP A 2 17.39 -3.21 1.36
N TYR A 3 17.60 -4.04 2.39
CA TYR A 3 16.59 -4.42 3.39
C TYR A 3 15.92 -3.26 4.13
N LEU A 4 16.68 -2.24 4.56
CA LEU A 4 16.09 -1.10 5.28
C LEU A 4 15.22 -0.26 4.34
N SER A 5 15.69 -0.04 3.10
CA SER A 5 14.91 0.64 2.07
C SER A 5 13.68 -0.17 1.63
N ALA A 6 13.77 -1.50 1.58
CA ALA A 6 12.63 -2.37 1.31
C ALA A 6 11.58 -2.24 2.41
N ALA A 7 12.00 -2.30 3.68
CA ALA A 7 11.11 -2.10 4.83
C ALA A 7 10.47 -0.72 4.85
N ALA A 8 11.23 0.33 4.54
CA ALA A 8 10.70 1.67 4.40
C ALA A 8 9.62 1.74 3.30
N THR A 9 9.87 1.13 2.15
CA THR A 9 8.97 1.13 0.99
C THR A 9 7.66 0.39 1.30
N ILE A 10 7.75 -0.80 1.88
CA ILE A 10 6.58 -1.62 2.22
C ILE A 10 5.74 -0.93 3.31
N LEU A 11 6.40 -0.39 4.34
CA LEU A 11 5.71 0.34 5.41
C LEU A 11 5.08 1.64 4.89
N TYR A 12 5.77 2.37 4.01
CA TYR A 12 5.22 3.55 3.36
C TYR A 12 3.99 3.19 2.49
N GLY A 13 4.04 2.05 1.79
CA GLY A 13 2.89 1.53 1.05
C GLY A 13 1.68 1.27 1.95
N LEU A 14 1.87 0.64 3.12
CA LEU A 14 0.81 0.49 4.12
C LEU A 14 0.32 1.84 4.66
N TYR A 15 1.26 2.73 4.99
CA TYR A 15 0.96 4.08 5.47
C TYR A 15 0.04 4.84 4.50
N TYR A 16 0.43 4.90 3.23
CA TYR A 16 -0.34 5.54 2.16
C TYR A 16 -1.72 4.92 2.01
N SER A 17 -1.80 3.58 2.03
CA SER A 17 -3.06 2.84 1.85
C SER A 17 -4.08 3.19 2.93
N VAL A 18 -3.65 3.23 4.21
CA VAL A 18 -4.52 3.62 5.32
C VAL A 18 -4.96 5.08 5.19
N VAL A 19 -4.03 5.99 4.89
CA VAL A 19 -4.38 7.41 4.71
C VAL A 19 -5.40 7.60 3.59
N ARG A 20 -5.20 6.92 2.45
CA ARG A 20 -6.10 6.99 1.29
C ARG A 20 -7.47 6.38 1.57
N LEU A 21 -7.52 5.16 2.10
CA LEU A 21 -8.77 4.39 2.27
C LEU A 21 -9.69 4.96 3.35
N TYR A 22 -9.11 5.55 4.41
CA TYR A 22 -9.86 6.18 5.49
C TYR A 22 -9.99 7.71 5.35
N HIS A 23 -9.46 8.27 4.26
CA HIS A 23 -9.46 9.71 3.94
C HIS A 23 -8.86 10.55 5.08
N LEU A 24 -7.72 10.12 5.62
CA LEU A 24 -7.01 10.78 6.73
C LEU A 24 -6.14 11.94 6.23
N TYR A 25 -6.65 12.74 5.29
CA TYR A 25 -5.87 13.82 4.70
C TYR A 25 -5.71 14.98 5.69
N PRO A 26 -4.50 15.56 5.83
CA PRO A 26 -4.35 16.80 6.57
C PRO A 26 -5.24 17.86 5.89
N VAL A 27 -6.18 18.42 6.66
CA VAL A 27 -7.17 19.37 6.17
C VAL A 27 -6.46 20.57 5.54
N HIS A 28 -6.30 20.57 4.21
CA HIS A 28 -6.11 21.77 3.41
C HIS A 28 -7.47 22.13 2.83
N GLN A 29 -8.08 23.13 3.44
CA GLN A 29 -9.42 23.70 3.21
C GLN A 29 -9.70 24.19 1.77
N ARG A 30 -8.85 23.95 0.77
CA ARG A 30 -8.98 24.57 -0.55
C ARG A 30 -9.77 23.77 -1.59
N LEU A 31 -9.99 22.47 -1.43
CA LEU A 31 -10.64 21.64 -2.48
C LEU A 31 -12.04 21.13 -2.13
N LEU A 32 -12.48 21.24 -0.87
CA LEU A 32 -13.79 20.75 -0.42
C LEU A 32 -14.46 21.81 0.46
N LEU A 33 -15.10 22.81 -0.16
CA LEU A 33 -15.97 23.79 0.51
C LEU A 33 -17.17 23.17 1.26
N ILE A 34 -17.31 21.84 1.26
CA ILE A 34 -18.53 21.12 1.65
C ILE A 34 -18.27 20.06 2.73
N ALA A 35 -17.01 19.78 3.10
CA ALA A 35 -16.71 18.74 4.11
C ALA A 35 -16.55 19.34 5.53
N PRO A 36 -17.17 18.76 6.57
CA PRO A 36 -16.96 19.20 7.94
C PRO A 36 -15.48 19.01 8.35
N PRO A 37 -14.94 19.85 9.25
CA PRO A 37 -13.57 19.72 9.71
C PRO A 37 -13.38 18.36 10.38
N LYS A 38 -12.60 17.47 9.77
CA LYS A 38 -12.18 16.22 10.39
C LYS A 38 -11.01 16.48 11.34
N SER A 39 -11.03 15.82 12.50
CA SER A 39 -9.91 15.83 13.43
C SER A 39 -8.64 15.33 12.73
N ARG A 40 -7.53 16.04 12.90
CA ARG A 40 -6.20 15.62 12.41
C ARG A 40 -5.59 14.51 13.27
N LEU A 41 -6.17 14.24 14.44
CA LEU A 41 -5.63 13.32 15.42
C LEU A 41 -5.38 11.90 14.85
N PRO A 42 -6.28 11.27 14.08
CA PRO A 42 -6.03 9.92 13.56
C PRO A 42 -4.86 9.87 12.58
N HIS A 43 -4.70 10.91 11.74
CA HIS A 43 -3.55 11.01 10.83
C HIS A 43 -2.23 11.12 11.61
N ILE A 44 -2.20 11.93 12.68
CA ILE A 44 -1.02 12.11 13.53
C ILE A 44 -0.69 10.82 14.25
N ILE A 45 -1.67 10.16 14.88
CA ILE A 45 -1.47 8.89 15.58
C ILE A 45 -0.92 7.84 14.63
N TRP A 46 -1.52 7.69 13.45
CA TRP A 46 -1.07 6.73 12.45
C TRP A 46 0.35 7.03 11.96
N THR A 47 0.66 8.30 11.66
CA THR A 47 2.00 8.72 11.25
C THR A 47 3.03 8.44 12.33
N LEU A 48 2.74 8.78 13.59
CA LEU A 48 3.64 8.49 14.71
C LEU A 48 3.85 6.98 14.90
N MET A 49 2.79 6.19 14.80
CA MET A 49 2.88 4.74 14.94
C MET A 49 3.76 4.11 13.85
N CYS A 50 3.59 4.51 12.58
CA CYS A 50 4.46 4.05 11.49
C CYS A 50 5.91 4.51 11.67
N SER A 51 6.13 5.78 12.00
CA SER A 51 7.49 6.32 12.18
C SER A 51 8.23 5.67 13.36
N LEU A 52 7.55 5.44 14.48
CA LEU A 52 8.11 4.75 15.63
C LEU A 52 8.36 3.27 15.30
N GLY A 53 7.43 2.60 14.63
CA GLY A 53 7.60 1.21 14.19
C GLY A 53 8.81 1.04 13.27
N TYR A 54 9.00 1.94 12.30
CA TYR A 54 10.17 1.92 11.43
C TYR A 54 11.47 2.20 12.17
N THR A 55 11.47 3.22 13.03
CA THR A 55 12.64 3.55 13.85
C THR A 55 13.03 2.36 14.72
N TRP A 56 12.06 1.71 15.35
CA TRP A 56 12.29 0.49 16.14
C TRP A 56 12.87 -0.64 15.29
N HIS A 57 12.29 -0.89 14.09
CA HIS A 57 12.79 -1.91 13.15
C HIS A 57 14.26 -1.66 12.77
N VAL A 58 14.61 -0.43 12.43
CA VAL A 58 15.99 -0.03 12.09
C VAL A 58 16.92 -0.20 13.28
N LEU A 59 16.52 0.28 14.46
CA LEU A 59 17.33 0.17 15.67
C LEU A 59 17.57 -1.30 16.05
N TYR A 60 16.53 -2.14 15.98
CA TYR A 60 16.65 -3.57 16.24
C TYR A 60 17.66 -4.25 15.31
N LEU A 61 17.54 -4.02 13.99
CA LEU A 61 18.43 -4.64 13.01
C LEU A 61 19.86 -4.08 13.02
N THR A 62 20.04 -2.82 13.45
CA THR A 62 21.35 -2.14 13.40
C THR A 62 22.14 -2.29 14.70
N LEU A 63 21.47 -2.33 15.86
CA LEU A 63 22.13 -2.39 17.16
C LEU A 63 22.42 -3.82 17.63
N MET A 64 21.77 -4.82 17.04
CA MET A 64 22.02 -6.22 17.38
C MET A 64 23.38 -6.70 16.84
N PRO A 65 24.11 -7.58 17.55
CA PRO A 65 25.43 -8.05 17.13
C PRO A 65 25.45 -8.77 15.78
N ARG A 66 24.31 -9.30 15.34
CA ARG A 66 24.12 -9.96 14.05
C ARG A 66 22.81 -9.51 13.44
N PHE A 67 22.80 -9.36 12.12
CA PHE A 67 21.60 -9.02 11.36
C PHE A 67 20.63 -10.21 11.36
N ASP A 68 19.44 -10.01 11.92
CA ASP A 68 18.38 -11.02 11.93
C ASP A 68 17.54 -10.94 10.65
N TYR A 69 17.93 -11.76 9.67
CA TYR A 69 17.23 -11.85 8.39
C TYR A 69 15.81 -12.41 8.54
N SER A 70 15.61 -13.39 9.42
CA SER A 70 14.30 -14.01 9.66
C SER A 70 13.30 -12.99 10.21
N TYR A 71 13.73 -12.16 11.17
CA TYR A 71 12.93 -11.04 11.65
C TYR A 71 12.63 -10.04 10.54
N ASN A 72 13.62 -9.65 9.73
CA ASN A 72 13.42 -8.71 8.63
C ASN A 72 12.36 -9.22 7.63
N MET A 73 12.43 -10.49 7.25
CA MET A 73 11.44 -11.10 6.37
C MET A 73 10.06 -11.16 7.03
N ALA A 74 9.97 -11.59 8.29
CA ALA A 74 8.70 -11.64 9.01
C ALA A 74 8.02 -10.27 9.10
N PHE A 75 8.79 -9.22 9.41
CA PHE A 75 8.30 -7.84 9.45
C PHE A 75 7.73 -7.42 8.08
N ASN A 76 8.53 -7.55 7.01
CA ASN A 76 8.13 -7.12 5.67
C ASN A 76 6.91 -7.88 5.14
N ILE A 77 6.87 -9.20 5.32
CA ILE A 77 5.73 -10.04 4.91
C ILE A 77 4.48 -9.62 5.68
N THR A 78 4.58 -9.40 7.00
CA THR A 78 3.43 -9.01 7.82
C THR A 78 2.83 -7.69 7.36
N ILE A 79 3.66 -6.65 7.19
CA ILE A 79 3.21 -5.34 6.74
C ILE A 79 2.66 -5.41 5.31
N GLY A 80 3.33 -6.14 4.41
CA GLY A 80 2.88 -6.36 3.04
C GLY A 80 1.54 -7.10 2.95
N MET A 81 1.30 -8.09 3.80
CA MET A 81 0.03 -8.82 3.85
C MET A 81 -1.12 -7.94 4.34
N ILE A 82 -0.88 -7.08 5.34
CA ILE A 82 -1.89 -6.10 5.79
C ILE A 82 -2.20 -5.11 4.66
N HIS A 83 -1.18 -4.62 3.96
CA HIS A 83 -1.34 -3.74 2.80
C HIS A 83 -2.20 -4.41 1.72
N ASN A 84 -1.86 -5.64 1.33
CA ASN A 84 -2.61 -6.41 0.33
C ASN A 84 -4.06 -6.66 0.74
N PHE A 85 -4.28 -7.01 2.02
CA PHE A 85 -5.61 -7.21 2.56
C PHE A 85 -6.49 -5.97 2.42
N LEU A 86 -5.96 -4.78 2.73
CA LEU A 86 -6.69 -3.52 2.57
C LEU A 86 -7.08 -3.25 1.10
N TRP A 87 -6.20 -3.55 0.15
CA TRP A 87 -6.49 -3.40 -1.28
C TRP A 87 -7.45 -4.45 -1.84
N ILE A 88 -7.48 -5.65 -1.26
CA ILE A 88 -8.53 -6.64 -1.54
C ILE A 88 -9.88 -6.10 -1.07
N LEU A 89 -9.97 -5.59 0.16
CA LEU A 89 -11.19 -4.97 0.68
C LEU A 89 -11.65 -3.79 -0.19
N TYR A 90 -10.72 -3.00 -0.72
CA TYR A 90 -11.02 -1.92 -1.67
C TYR A 90 -11.65 -2.44 -2.98
N SER A 91 -11.12 -3.56 -3.47
CA SER A 91 -11.47 -4.17 -4.77
C SER A 91 -12.81 -4.90 -4.79
N LEU A 92 -13.38 -5.19 -3.61
CA LEU A 92 -14.65 -5.91 -3.45
C LEU A 92 -15.79 -5.31 -4.28
N PRO A 93 -16.80 -6.12 -4.65
CA PRO A 93 -17.93 -5.66 -5.46
C PRO A 93 -18.78 -4.62 -4.73
N ALA A 94 -19.54 -3.84 -5.50
CA ALA A 94 -20.44 -2.81 -4.94
C ALA A 94 -21.54 -3.37 -4.04
N SER A 95 -21.85 -4.66 -4.16
CA SER A 95 -22.77 -5.41 -3.29
C SER A 95 -22.25 -5.60 -1.86
N LEU A 96 -20.92 -5.48 -1.64
CA LEU A 96 -20.28 -5.57 -0.33
C LEU A 96 -19.53 -4.27 -0.02
N PRO A 97 -20.23 -3.16 0.30
CA PRO A 97 -19.63 -1.84 0.47
C PRO A 97 -18.95 -1.68 1.85
N ILE A 98 -17.91 -2.47 2.11
CA ILE A 98 -17.12 -2.44 3.36
C ILE A 98 -16.42 -1.08 3.52
N LEU A 99 -15.72 -0.65 2.46
CA LEU A 99 -14.98 0.61 2.44
C LEU A 99 -15.71 1.68 1.65
N ARG A 100 -15.71 2.91 2.18
CA ARG A 100 -16.15 4.08 1.42
C ARG A 100 -14.99 4.52 0.53
N ARG A 101 -15.05 4.21 -0.76
CA ARG A 101 -13.96 4.54 -1.72
C ARG A 101 -13.74 6.04 -1.86
N PHE A 102 -14.84 6.81 -1.98
CA PHE A 102 -14.78 8.25 -2.18
C PHE A 102 -15.68 9.01 -1.19
N PRO A 103 -15.25 10.20 -0.73
CA PRO A 103 -16.01 10.98 0.24
C PRO A 103 -17.27 11.64 -0.35
N THR A 104 -17.34 11.92 -1.65
CA THR A 104 -18.49 12.64 -2.25
C THR A 104 -19.51 11.72 -2.92
N ARG A 105 -19.17 10.43 -3.10
CA ARG A 105 -20.02 9.41 -3.75
C ARG A 105 -20.63 8.44 -2.73
N PRO A 106 -21.73 7.73 -3.10
CA PRO A 106 -22.27 6.65 -2.27
C PRO A 106 -21.28 5.49 -2.17
N LYS A 107 -21.39 4.67 -1.12
CA LYS A 107 -20.47 3.53 -0.91
C LYS A 107 -20.51 2.47 -2.03
N THR A 108 -21.63 2.41 -2.76
CA THR A 108 -21.84 1.52 -3.91
C THR A 108 -21.11 1.99 -5.17
N TYR A 109 -20.63 3.23 -5.22
CA TYR A 109 -19.87 3.73 -6.36
C TYR A 109 -18.54 2.96 -6.46
N ARG A 110 -18.35 2.28 -7.59
CA ARG A 110 -17.19 1.43 -7.88
C ARG A 110 -16.82 1.56 -9.36
N PRO A 111 -15.87 2.44 -9.71
CA PRO A 111 -15.31 2.51 -11.06
C PRO A 111 -14.72 1.19 -11.53
N ALA A 112 -14.63 0.99 -12.84
CA ALA A 112 -14.10 -0.24 -13.43
C ALA A 112 -12.63 -0.50 -13.04
N TYR A 113 -11.82 0.56 -12.94
CA TYR A 113 -10.40 0.47 -12.60
C TYR A 113 -10.13 -0.03 -11.17
N VAL A 114 -11.14 -0.02 -10.28
CA VAL A 114 -11.02 -0.57 -8.93
C VAL A 114 -10.60 -2.04 -8.95
N SER A 115 -10.99 -2.80 -9.99
CA SER A 115 -10.55 -4.19 -10.15
C SER A 115 -9.04 -4.34 -10.39
N LYS A 116 -8.36 -3.29 -10.89
CA LYS A 116 -6.90 -3.32 -11.12
C LYS A 116 -6.14 -3.54 -9.81
N ALA A 117 -6.63 -3.00 -8.69
CA ALA A 117 -6.02 -3.23 -7.38
C ALA A 117 -5.99 -4.71 -6.98
N ALA A 118 -7.02 -5.50 -7.30
CA ALA A 118 -7.00 -6.95 -7.05
C ALA A 118 -5.95 -7.67 -7.90
N VAL A 119 -5.83 -7.29 -9.18
CA VAL A 119 -4.80 -7.83 -10.09
C VAL A 119 -3.40 -7.49 -9.57
N LEU A 120 -3.19 -6.25 -9.14
CA LEU A 120 -1.93 -5.78 -8.56
C LEU A 120 -1.59 -6.52 -7.28
N VAL A 121 -2.55 -6.74 -6.37
CA VAL A 121 -2.32 -7.53 -5.15
C VAL A 121 -1.93 -8.97 -5.50
N PHE A 122 -2.62 -9.61 -6.45
CA PHE A 122 -2.27 -10.95 -6.91
C PHE A 122 -0.86 -10.99 -7.50
N ALA A 123 -0.52 -10.04 -8.39
CA ALA A 123 0.80 -9.96 -9.01
C ALA A 123 1.92 -9.72 -7.98
N THR A 124 1.72 -8.79 -7.03
CA THR A 124 2.69 -8.54 -5.95
C THR A 124 2.87 -9.77 -5.06
N THR A 125 1.78 -10.48 -4.76
CA THR A 125 1.83 -11.71 -3.94
C THR A 125 2.58 -12.82 -4.69
N ALA A 126 2.29 -13.02 -5.98
CA ALA A 126 2.98 -13.98 -6.82
C ALA A 126 4.47 -13.65 -6.97
N ALA A 127 4.83 -12.37 -7.13
CA ALA A 127 6.22 -11.94 -7.14
C ALA A 127 6.90 -12.28 -5.80
N MET A 128 6.28 -11.95 -4.66
CA MET A 128 6.82 -12.29 -3.33
C MET A 128 7.01 -13.80 -3.13
N CYS A 129 6.14 -14.64 -3.71
CA CYS A 129 6.32 -16.09 -3.67
C CYS A 129 7.63 -16.56 -4.31
N LEU A 130 8.17 -15.85 -5.32
CA LEU A 130 9.47 -16.17 -5.90
C LEU A 130 10.57 -16.07 -4.84
N GLU A 131 10.60 -14.96 -4.08
CA GLU A 131 11.56 -14.75 -3.00
C GLU A 131 11.40 -15.79 -1.86
N LEU A 132 10.17 -16.17 -1.53
CA LEU A 132 9.90 -17.08 -0.40
C LEU A 132 10.18 -18.54 -0.70
N PHE A 133 9.88 -19.00 -1.91
CA PHE A 133 10.03 -20.40 -2.28
C PHE A 133 11.42 -20.73 -2.81
N ASP A 134 12.24 -19.71 -3.10
CA ASP A 134 13.65 -19.73 -3.47
C ASP A 134 14.12 -21.01 -4.19
N PHE A 135 14.35 -20.90 -5.50
CA PHE A 135 14.78 -22.04 -6.32
C PHE A 135 16.25 -21.90 -6.73
N PRO A 136 16.98 -23.01 -6.93
CA PRO A 136 18.40 -22.97 -7.30
C PRO A 136 18.60 -22.23 -8.64
N PRO A 137 19.66 -21.43 -8.78
CA PRO A 137 19.86 -20.59 -9.96
C PRO A 137 19.95 -21.43 -11.24
N TRP A 138 19.12 -21.08 -12.22
CA TRP A 138 19.16 -21.65 -13.56
C TRP A 138 20.42 -21.14 -14.28
N GLU A 139 21.24 -22.06 -14.80
CA GLU A 139 22.48 -21.76 -15.55
C GLU A 139 23.41 -20.77 -14.81
N ARG A 140 23.35 -20.74 -13.47
CA ARG A 140 24.09 -19.80 -12.61
C ARG A 140 23.81 -18.31 -12.89
N MET A 141 22.79 -17.98 -13.67
CA MET A 141 22.47 -16.61 -14.09
C MET A 141 21.13 -16.11 -13.58
N ILE A 142 20.11 -16.96 -13.53
CA ILE A 142 18.74 -16.57 -13.15
C ILE A 142 18.37 -17.28 -11.86
N ASP A 143 18.31 -16.53 -10.77
CA ASP A 143 17.81 -16.98 -9.47
C ASP A 143 16.42 -16.41 -9.18
N ALA A 144 15.81 -16.89 -8.10
CA ALA A 144 14.51 -16.41 -7.67
C ALA A 144 14.51 -14.91 -7.35
N HIS A 145 15.62 -14.42 -6.79
CA HIS A 145 15.79 -13.02 -6.38
C HIS A 145 15.82 -12.05 -7.58
N SER A 146 16.57 -12.37 -8.64
CA SER A 146 16.62 -11.56 -9.86
C SER A 146 15.27 -11.54 -10.60
N LEU A 147 14.53 -12.66 -10.59
CA LEU A 147 13.16 -12.69 -11.12
C LEU A 147 12.19 -11.85 -10.26
N TRP A 148 12.37 -11.83 -8.95
CA TRP A 148 11.61 -10.95 -8.06
C TRP A 148 11.85 -9.47 -8.41
N HIS A 149 13.11 -9.06 -8.56
CA HIS A 149 13.45 -7.70 -9.02
C HIS A 149 12.85 -7.39 -10.40
N LEU A 150 12.94 -8.33 -11.34
CA LEU A 150 12.37 -8.15 -12.67
C LEU A 150 10.84 -8.00 -12.64
N ALA A 151 10.14 -8.79 -11.83
CA ALA A 151 8.69 -8.75 -11.71
C ALA A 151 8.19 -7.47 -11.03
N THR A 152 8.93 -6.96 -10.03
CA THR A 152 8.49 -5.79 -9.25
C THR A 152 8.54 -4.49 -10.05
N VAL A 153 9.39 -4.37 -11.08
CA VAL A 153 9.47 -3.18 -11.96
C VAL A 153 8.15 -2.87 -12.69
N PRO A 154 7.57 -3.77 -13.51
CA PRO A 154 6.30 -3.51 -14.18
C PRO A 154 5.12 -3.44 -13.19
N ILE A 155 5.18 -4.17 -12.07
CA ILE A 155 4.17 -4.09 -11.01
C ILE A 155 4.14 -2.68 -10.40
N ALA A 156 5.31 -2.09 -10.12
CA ALA A 156 5.40 -0.74 -9.58
C ALA A 156 4.86 0.31 -10.56
N ALA A 157 5.19 0.19 -11.85
CA ALA A 157 4.63 1.05 -12.89
C ALA A 157 3.09 0.95 -12.95
N TYR A 158 2.55 -0.26 -12.86
CA TYR A 158 1.10 -0.44 -12.90
C TYR A 158 0.38 0.04 -11.64
N TRP A 159 1.02 -0.03 -10.46
CA TRP A 159 0.55 0.64 -9.25
C TRP A 159 0.46 2.15 -9.42
N TYR A 160 1.47 2.76 -10.05
CA TYR A 160 1.47 4.19 -10.32
C TYR A 160 0.30 4.59 -11.22
N ASP A 161 0.08 3.86 -12.34
CA ASP A 161 -1.03 4.13 -13.25
C ASP A 161 -2.39 3.99 -12.56
N PHE A 162 -2.55 2.96 -11.74
CA PHE A 162 -3.76 2.76 -10.95
C PHE A 162 -4.01 3.91 -9.96
N ILE A 163 -2.98 4.35 -9.22
CA ILE A 163 -3.09 5.49 -8.30
C ILE A 163 -3.40 6.78 -9.04
N LEU A 164 -2.80 6.98 -10.22
CA LEU A 164 -3.05 8.14 -11.07
C LEU A 164 -4.51 8.18 -11.51
N GLU A 165 -5.03 7.08 -12.05
CA GLU A 165 -6.45 6.95 -12.41
C GLU A 165 -7.36 7.15 -11.20
N ASP A 166 -6.99 6.58 -10.04
CA ASP A 166 -7.74 6.76 -8.80
C ASP A 166 -7.81 8.21 -8.38
N SER A 167 -6.73 8.97 -8.52
CA SER A 167 -6.65 10.38 -8.14
C SER A 167 -7.46 11.30 -9.07
N MET A 168 -7.67 10.89 -10.32
CA MET A 168 -8.41 11.67 -11.33
C MET A 168 -9.91 11.38 -11.34
N ASP A 169 -10.38 10.35 -10.62
CA ASP A 169 -11.79 9.97 -10.59
C ASP A 169 -12.68 11.12 -10.08
N GLU A 170 -13.81 11.32 -10.77
CA GLU A 170 -14.78 12.37 -10.42
C GLU A 170 -15.38 12.20 -9.02
N GLY A 171 -15.27 11.02 -8.41
CA GLY A 171 -15.64 10.76 -7.03
C GLY A 171 -14.85 11.56 -6.00
N TRP A 172 -13.73 12.17 -6.38
CA TRP A 172 -13.04 13.14 -5.53
C TRP A 172 -13.59 14.56 -5.67
N ARG A 173 -14.30 14.88 -6.77
CA ARG A 173 -14.88 16.21 -7.00
C ARG A 173 -16.18 16.36 -6.19
N GLY A 174 -16.38 17.53 -5.58
CA GLY A 174 -17.66 17.90 -4.99
C GLY A 174 -18.73 18.00 -6.09
N ARG A 175 -19.99 17.64 -5.80
CA ARG A 175 -21.08 17.88 -6.76
C ARG A 175 -21.09 19.36 -7.12
N ALA A 176 -20.85 19.71 -8.38
CA ALA A 176 -21.26 20.99 -8.91
C ALA A 176 -22.77 21.07 -8.69
N ARG A 177 -23.21 21.96 -7.79
CA ARG A 177 -24.62 22.25 -7.62
C ARG A 177 -25.05 22.98 -8.89
N GLY A 178 -25.82 22.30 -9.73
CA GLY A 178 -26.66 22.95 -10.75
C GLY A 178 -27.84 23.65 -10.09
#